data_AF-A0AAU7P1K5-F1
#
_entry.id   AF-A0AAU7P1K5-F1
#
_cell.length_a   1.000
_cell.length_b   1.000
_cell.length_c   1.000
_cell.angle_alpha   90.00
_cell.angle_beta   90.00
_cell.angle_gamma   90.00
#
_symmetry.space_group_name_H-M   'P 1'
#
loop_
_entity.id
_entity.type
_entity.pdbx_description
1 polymer ?
#
loop_
_entity_poly.entity_id
_entity_poly.type
_entity_poly.pdbx_seq_one_letter_code
_entity_poly.pdbx_strand_id
1 'polypeptide(L)'
;MKDVLKHSHESSIETETKQIKVGQWCWCLNNDKRYNKDDEWLGCIMHIGSNYVLVEEPSNGFSNRYERIHFDKIHKMLRFEADAAAVIRKNIDESQEKIASYLKEIQAITARLGVDNHNKIGFTQNYDQNNQQALAVLSSTQDINAYKQDLIKAKRESLPNLFEKIEAENKNLAKWMSAETLPLKAMRKSFDHALTDIDHRIFNVSLYAGLTETVVQCMDGPGAALSDKLHVMQRKLYMDEECLLNYSLGGMQFNDIDMFDQWLCQPENRNRILPFPRTIVAMQVRRHRKERDSKGVFMNEFIN
;
A
#
# COMPACT_ATOMS: atom_id res chain seq x y z
N MET A 1 12.20 23.13 41.98
CA MET A 1 10.74 23.14 41.68
C MET A 1 10.40 22.91 40.20
N LYS A 2 11.28 23.21 39.23
CA LYS A 2 11.06 22.89 37.81
C LYS A 2 11.27 21.41 37.43
N ASP A 3 12.10 20.68 38.19
CA ASP A 3 12.41 19.27 37.86
C ASP A 3 11.34 18.27 38.32
N VAL A 4 10.57 18.59 39.36
CA VAL A 4 9.48 17.73 39.86
C VAL A 4 8.30 17.68 38.88
N LEU A 5 8.05 18.78 38.14
CA LEU A 5 6.98 18.87 37.14
C LEU A 5 7.30 18.11 35.84
N LYS A 6 8.58 17.95 35.48
CA LYS A 6 9.00 17.17 34.31
C LYS A 6 8.79 15.68 34.53
N HIS A 7 9.22 15.16 35.67
CA HIS A 7 9.07 13.73 35.97
C HIS A 7 7.61 13.28 36.14
N SER A 8 6.71 14.15 36.63
CA SER A 8 5.28 13.84 36.68
C SER A 8 4.63 13.77 35.29
N HIS A 9 5.16 14.50 34.29
CA HIS A 9 4.65 14.48 32.93
C HIS A 9 5.18 13.26 32.15
N GLU A 10 6.47 12.94 32.29
CA GLU A 10 7.08 11.74 31.70
C GLU A 10 6.45 10.46 32.24
N SER A 11 6.18 10.37 33.55
CA SER A 11 5.52 9.20 34.14
C SER A 11 4.07 9.00 33.66
N SER A 12 3.38 10.09 33.31
CA SER A 12 1.99 10.02 32.82
C SER A 12 1.95 9.52 31.37
N ILE A 13 2.88 10.00 30.54
CA ILE A 13 3.03 9.58 29.13
C ILE A 13 3.44 8.09 29.03
N GLU A 14 4.33 7.61 29.90
CA GLU A 14 4.73 6.18 29.94
C GLU A 14 3.60 5.24 30.40
N THR A 15 2.64 5.74 31.19
CA THR A 15 1.53 4.92 31.69
C THR A 15 0.38 4.85 30.68
N GLU A 16 0.15 5.92 29.91
CA GLU A 16 -0.86 5.96 28.85
C GLU A 16 -0.39 5.28 27.55
N THR A 17 0.90 5.33 27.22
CA THR A 17 1.47 4.58 26.08
C THR A 17 1.37 3.06 26.26
N LYS A 18 1.33 2.55 27.49
CA LYS A 18 1.13 1.12 27.79
C LYS A 18 -0.27 0.59 27.43
N GLN A 19 -1.25 1.46 27.20
CA GLN A 19 -2.62 1.05 26.87
C GLN A 19 -2.92 1.03 25.37
N ILE A 20 -2.05 1.59 24.53
CA ILE A 20 -2.30 1.71 23.09
C ILE A 20 -1.92 0.41 22.40
N LYS A 21 -2.88 -0.25 21.76
CA LYS A 21 -2.66 -1.49 21.01
C LYS A 21 -2.84 -1.27 19.50
N VAL A 22 -2.01 -1.95 18.72
CA VAL A 22 -2.19 -2.03 17.25
C VAL A 22 -3.52 -2.71 16.96
N GLY A 23 -4.31 -2.13 16.06
CA GLY A 23 -5.66 -2.60 15.72
C GLY A 23 -6.77 -2.03 16.60
N GLN A 24 -6.47 -1.12 17.54
CA GLN A 24 -7.47 -0.43 18.35
C GLN A 24 -8.09 0.74 17.57
N TRP A 25 -9.37 0.99 17.81
CA TRP A 25 -10.14 2.06 17.20
C TRP A 25 -10.16 3.32 18.07
N CYS A 26 -10.12 4.47 17.41
CA CYS A 26 -10.06 5.78 18.06
C CYS A 26 -10.73 6.85 17.20
N TRP A 27 -11.35 7.82 17.85
CA TRP A 27 -11.81 9.05 17.23
C TRP A 27 -10.64 10.02 17.16
N CYS A 28 -10.34 10.50 15.95
CA CYS A 28 -9.29 11.45 15.67
C CYS A 28 -9.90 12.81 15.34
N LEU A 29 -9.41 13.87 15.99
CA LEU A 29 -9.77 15.24 15.61
C LEU A 29 -9.13 15.63 14.28
N ASN A 30 -9.87 16.40 13.49
CA ASN A 30 -9.40 16.83 12.19
C ASN A 30 -8.40 17.98 12.28
N ASN A 31 -7.16 17.73 11.86
CA ASN A 31 -6.11 18.75 11.83
C ASN A 31 -5.91 19.37 10.42
N ASP A 32 -6.68 18.94 9.41
CA ASP A 32 -6.58 19.50 8.05
C ASP A 32 -7.39 20.81 7.97
N LYS A 33 -6.78 21.86 7.40
CA LYS A 33 -7.39 23.20 7.23
C LYS A 33 -8.63 23.18 6.33
N ARG A 34 -8.85 22.09 5.60
CA ARG A 34 -10.00 21.88 4.70
C ARG A 34 -11.29 21.50 5.40
N TYR A 35 -11.21 21.08 6.66
CA TYR A 35 -12.36 20.60 7.43
C TYR A 35 -12.50 21.39 8.72
N ASN A 36 -13.66 21.25 9.36
CA ASN A 36 -13.86 21.89 10.64
C ASN A 36 -12.94 21.24 11.67
N LYS A 37 -12.26 22.05 12.49
CA LYS A 37 -11.30 21.54 13.49
C LYS A 37 -11.94 20.66 14.57
N ASP A 38 -13.26 20.78 14.70
CA ASP A 38 -14.06 20.03 15.66
C ASP A 38 -14.68 18.76 15.05
N ASP A 39 -14.46 18.50 13.75
CA ASP A 39 -14.93 17.25 13.14
C ASP A 39 -14.06 16.08 13.61
N GLU A 40 -14.69 15.06 14.18
CA GLU A 40 -14.06 13.81 14.58
C GLU A 40 -14.28 12.74 13.50
N TRP A 41 -13.26 11.93 13.22
CA TRP A 41 -13.38 10.78 12.32
C TRP A 41 -12.88 9.51 13.01
N LEU A 42 -13.48 8.37 12.66
CA LEU A 42 -13.14 7.08 13.25
C LEU A 42 -11.97 6.44 12.50
N GLY A 43 -10.87 6.20 13.20
CA GLY A 43 -9.65 5.62 12.66
C GLY A 43 -9.14 4.42 13.44
N CYS A 44 -8.45 3.52 12.74
CA CYS A 44 -7.80 2.35 13.32
C CYS A 44 -6.29 2.58 13.46
N ILE A 45 -5.72 2.21 14.61
CA ILE A 45 -4.28 2.30 14.86
C ILE A 45 -3.56 1.22 14.04
N MET A 46 -2.79 1.64 13.05
CA MET A 46 -2.11 0.75 12.11
C MET A 46 -0.68 0.43 12.54
N HIS A 47 0.00 1.39 13.17
CA HIS A 47 1.40 1.24 13.56
C HIS A 47 1.73 2.14 14.75
N ILE A 48 2.54 1.62 15.67
CA ILE A 48 3.08 2.37 16.80
C ILE A 48 4.58 2.49 16.56
N GLY A 49 5.03 3.71 16.28
CA GLY A 49 6.45 4.03 16.12
C GLY A 49 7.06 4.51 17.43
N SER A 50 8.35 4.87 17.41
CA SER A 50 9.09 5.29 18.60
C SER A 50 8.58 6.58 19.25
N ASN A 51 7.96 7.47 18.47
CA ASN A 51 7.42 8.75 18.97
C ASN A 51 6.04 9.12 18.40
N TYR A 52 5.38 8.21 17.68
CA TYR A 52 4.12 8.50 17.00
C TYR A 52 3.23 7.26 16.87
N VAL A 53 1.95 7.52 16.67
CA VAL A 53 0.94 6.52 16.30
C VAL A 53 0.43 6.86 14.91
N LEU A 54 0.40 5.87 14.02
CA LEU A 54 -0.21 5.98 12.70
C LEU A 54 -1.65 5.48 12.79
N VAL A 55 -2.59 6.34 12.45
CA VAL A 55 -4.02 6.01 12.38
C VAL A 55 -4.47 6.09 10.93
N GLU A 56 -5.30 5.14 10.50
CA GLU A 56 -5.86 5.07 9.15
C GLU A 56 -7.39 4.95 9.18
N GLU A 57 -8.05 5.66 8.27
CA GLU A 57 -9.49 5.59 8.07
C GLU A 57 -9.85 4.37 7.21
N PRO A 58 -10.99 3.70 7.46
CA PRO A 58 -11.54 2.76 6.48
C PRO A 58 -11.68 3.41 5.11
N SER A 59 -11.12 2.75 4.10
CA SER A 59 -11.07 3.25 2.73
C SER A 59 -11.91 2.40 1.79
N ASN A 60 -12.44 3.05 0.77
CA ASN A 60 -13.10 2.42 -0.39
C ASN A 60 -12.18 2.33 -1.62
N GLY A 61 -10.87 2.55 -1.45
CA GLY A 61 -9.85 2.45 -2.50
C GLY A 61 -9.50 3.77 -3.21
N PHE A 62 -10.29 4.84 -3.03
CA PHE A 62 -10.07 6.14 -3.70
C PHE A 62 -9.50 7.24 -2.79
N SER A 63 -9.65 7.10 -1.47
CA SER A 63 -9.13 8.05 -0.49
C SER A 63 -8.75 7.31 0.79
N ASN A 64 -7.46 7.29 1.11
CA ASN A 64 -6.98 6.80 2.41
C ASN A 64 -6.55 8.03 3.20
N ARG A 65 -7.37 8.42 4.17
CA ARG A 65 -6.92 9.35 5.18
C ARG A 65 -6.06 8.58 6.18
N TYR A 66 -4.81 9.00 6.33
CA TYR A 66 -3.94 8.54 7.38
C TYR A 66 -3.35 9.74 8.10
N GLU A 67 -3.18 9.63 9.41
CA GLU A 67 -2.62 10.67 10.24
C GLU A 67 -1.57 10.10 11.19
N ARG A 68 -0.44 10.80 11.30
CA ARG A 68 0.62 10.48 12.26
C ARG A 68 0.50 11.42 13.43
N ILE A 69 0.11 10.89 14.58
CA ILE A 69 -0.11 11.67 15.80
C ILE A 69 1.06 11.40 16.74
N HIS A 70 1.75 12.47 17.15
CA HIS A 70 2.85 12.39 18.10
C HIS A 70 2.33 12.09 19.52
N PHE A 71 3.08 11.35 20.34
CA PHE A 71 2.65 10.96 21.70
C PHE A 71 2.17 12.15 22.55
N ASP A 72 2.90 13.27 22.55
CA ASP A 72 2.55 14.50 23.28
C ASP A 72 1.18 15.11 22.94
N LYS A 73 0.61 14.74 21.79
CA LYS A 73 -0.68 15.25 21.30
C LYS A 73 -1.80 14.22 21.37
N ILE A 74 -1.52 12.99 21.80
CA ILE A 74 -2.50 11.90 21.81
C ILE A 74 -3.72 12.26 22.66
N HIS A 75 -3.52 12.68 23.90
CA HIS A 75 -4.62 13.01 24.83
C HIS A 75 -5.51 14.16 24.33
N LYS A 76 -4.99 15.01 23.44
CA LYS A 76 -5.72 16.14 22.86
C LYS A 76 -6.41 15.78 21.54
N MET A 77 -5.94 14.77 20.82
CA MET A 77 -6.36 14.47 19.45
C MET A 77 -7.07 13.11 19.30
N LEU A 78 -6.94 12.22 20.29
CA LEU A 78 -7.44 10.85 20.25
C LEU A 78 -8.38 10.57 21.42
N ARG A 79 -9.60 10.14 21.09
CA ARG A 79 -10.54 9.53 22.05
C ARG A 79 -10.71 8.05 21.72
N PHE A 80 -10.27 7.17 22.61
CA PHE A 80 -10.41 5.73 22.40
C PHE A 80 -11.88 5.30 22.49
N GLU A 81 -12.31 4.45 21.56
CA GLU A 81 -13.65 3.88 21.55
C GLU A 81 -13.61 2.45 22.10
N ALA A 82 -14.40 2.17 23.14
CA ALA A 82 -14.40 0.87 23.81
C ALA A 82 -15.20 -0.18 23.01
N ASP A 83 -16.21 0.24 22.26
CA ASP A 83 -17.07 -0.64 21.45
C ASP A 83 -17.15 -0.17 20.00
N ALA A 84 -16.01 -0.19 19.31
CA ALA A 84 -15.95 0.18 17.90
C ALA A 84 -16.70 -0.79 16.99
N ALA A 85 -16.88 -2.05 17.41
CA ALA A 85 -17.68 -3.02 16.66
C ALA A 85 -19.15 -2.62 16.61
N ALA A 86 -19.73 -2.12 17.72
CA ALA A 86 -21.09 -1.60 17.72
C ALA A 86 -21.25 -0.37 16.82
N VAL A 87 -20.28 0.54 16.81
CA VAL A 87 -20.31 1.74 15.95
C VAL A 87 -20.26 1.36 14.47
N ILE A 88 -19.36 0.45 14.09
CA ILE A 88 -19.25 -0.02 12.70
C ILE A 88 -20.53 -0.72 12.27
N ARG A 89 -21.09 -1.61 13.12
CA ARG A 89 -22.36 -2.29 12.83
C ARG A 89 -23.52 -1.31 12.68
N LYS A 90 -23.65 -0.34 13.58
CA LYS A 90 -24.68 0.69 13.48
C LYS A 90 -24.62 1.43 12.13
N ASN A 91 -23.43 1.81 11.69
CA ASN A 91 -23.26 2.49 10.40
C ASN A 91 -23.57 1.57 9.21
N ILE A 92 -23.24 0.28 9.31
CA ILE A 92 -23.61 -0.73 8.30
C ILE A 92 -25.13 -0.86 8.24
N ASP A 93 -25.80 -0.99 9.38
CA ASP A 93 -27.25 -1.14 9.49
C ASP A 93 -27.97 0.10 8.95
N GLU A 94 -27.53 1.31 9.31
CA GLU A 94 -28.08 2.57 8.79
C GLU A 94 -27.96 2.68 7.26
N SER A 95 -26.81 2.29 6.68
CA SER A 95 -26.65 2.28 5.22
C SER A 95 -27.53 1.19 4.57
N GLN A 96 -27.68 0.02 5.18
CA GLN A 96 -28.57 -1.04 4.68
C GLN A 96 -30.04 -0.61 4.70
N GLU A 97 -30.49 0.05 5.77
CA GLU A 97 -31.85 0.58 5.89
C GLU A 97 -32.15 1.64 4.83
N LYS A 98 -31.21 2.55 4.58
CA LYS A 98 -31.35 3.56 3.51
C LYS A 98 -31.41 2.93 2.13
N ILE A 99 -30.54 1.96 1.83
CA ILE A 99 -30.58 1.21 0.57
C ILE A 99 -31.93 0.51 0.42
N ALA A 100 -32.43 -0.14 1.47
CA ALA A 100 -33.75 -0.78 1.46
C ALA A 100 -34.88 0.22 1.23
N SER A 101 -34.81 1.43 1.80
CA SER A 101 -35.76 2.51 1.54
C SER A 101 -35.76 2.94 0.07
N TYR A 102 -34.58 3.19 -0.51
CA TYR A 102 -34.46 3.58 -1.92
C TYR A 102 -34.92 2.46 -2.85
N LEU A 103 -34.65 1.20 -2.52
CA LEU A 103 -35.18 0.06 -3.29
C LEU A 103 -36.71 -0.04 -3.21
N LYS A 104 -37.32 0.23 -2.04
CA LYS A 104 -38.79 0.32 -1.91
C LYS A 104 -39.36 1.47 -2.73
N GLU A 105 -38.71 2.63 -2.76
CA GLU A 105 -39.11 3.76 -3.61
C GLU A 105 -39.02 3.41 -5.10
N ILE A 106 -37.95 2.74 -5.54
CA ILE A 106 -37.82 2.25 -6.91
C ILE A 106 -38.92 1.24 -7.23
N GLN A 107 -39.21 0.30 -6.32
CA GLN A 107 -40.31 -0.67 -6.48
C GLN A 107 -41.68 0.02 -6.57
N ALA A 108 -41.94 1.04 -5.76
CA ALA A 108 -43.18 1.80 -5.80
C ALA A 108 -43.32 2.60 -7.12
N ILE A 109 -42.24 3.22 -7.59
CA ILE A 109 -42.22 3.96 -8.86
C ILE A 109 -42.40 3.01 -10.05
N THR A 110 -41.72 1.86 -10.04
CA THR A 110 -41.82 0.86 -11.12
C THR A 110 -43.20 0.17 -11.16
N ALA A 111 -43.77 -0.17 -10.00
CA ALA A 111 -45.13 -0.69 -9.88
C ALA A 111 -46.18 0.34 -10.34
N ARG A 112 -46.03 1.62 -9.97
CA ARG A 112 -46.92 2.70 -10.42
C ARG A 112 -46.88 2.90 -11.93
N LEU A 113 -45.73 2.66 -12.54
CA LEU A 113 -45.52 2.79 -13.99
C LEU A 113 -45.82 1.49 -14.74
N GLY A 114 -46.31 0.44 -14.08
CA GLY A 114 -46.60 -0.85 -14.72
C GLY A 114 -45.39 -1.49 -15.40
N VAL A 115 -44.16 -1.10 -15.01
CA VAL A 115 -42.91 -1.66 -15.52
C VAL A 115 -42.46 -2.70 -14.52
N ASP A 116 -42.88 -3.95 -14.72
CA ASP A 116 -42.49 -5.02 -13.80
C ASP A 116 -41.00 -5.35 -13.97
N ASN A 117 -40.29 -5.48 -12.84
CA ASN A 117 -38.85 -5.80 -12.79
C ASN A 117 -38.64 -7.31 -12.49
N HIS A 118 -39.65 -8.15 -12.77
CA HIS A 118 -39.66 -9.57 -12.46
C HIS A 118 -38.69 -10.44 -13.28
N ASN A 119 -37.89 -9.87 -14.18
CA ASN A 119 -37.05 -10.65 -15.09
C ASN A 119 -35.59 -10.85 -14.69
N LYS A 120 -35.16 -10.59 -13.44
CA LYS A 120 -33.73 -10.79 -13.07
C LYS A 120 -33.43 -11.56 -11.78
N ILE A 121 -34.38 -12.32 -11.24
CA ILE A 121 -34.05 -13.40 -10.28
C ILE A 121 -34.83 -14.66 -10.69
N GLY A 122 -34.22 -15.50 -11.53
CA GLY A 122 -34.68 -16.86 -11.81
C GLY A 122 -35.46 -17.07 -13.11
N PHE A 123 -34.92 -17.95 -13.95
CA PHE A 123 -35.52 -18.59 -15.13
C PHE A 123 -37.06 -18.60 -15.23
N THR A 124 -37.65 -17.91 -16.22
CA THR A 124 -38.46 -18.48 -17.32
C THR A 124 -39.02 -17.37 -18.22
N GLN A 125 -39.00 -17.59 -19.53
CA GLN A 125 -39.52 -16.66 -20.53
C GLN A 125 -41.04 -16.56 -20.44
N ASN A 126 -41.57 -15.35 -20.24
CA ASN A 126 -42.94 -14.99 -20.63
C ASN A 126 -42.97 -13.50 -21.02
N TYR A 127 -42.86 -13.25 -22.33
CA TYR A 127 -42.90 -11.89 -22.91
C TYR A 127 -44.32 -11.29 -22.98
N ASP A 128 -45.37 -12.11 -22.83
CA ASP A 128 -46.77 -11.71 -23.04
C ASP A 128 -47.49 -11.08 -21.83
N GLN A 129 -47.02 -11.31 -20.60
CA GLN A 129 -47.67 -10.74 -19.40
C GLN A 129 -47.35 -9.24 -19.18
N ASN A 130 -46.20 -8.77 -19.66
CA ASN A 130 -45.79 -7.36 -19.55
C ASN A 130 -46.75 -6.41 -20.27
N ASN A 131 -47.26 -6.79 -21.44
CA ASN A 131 -48.22 -5.97 -22.17
C ASN A 131 -49.57 -5.91 -21.48
N GLN A 132 -50.02 -7.00 -20.85
CA GLN A 132 -51.33 -7.06 -20.19
C GLN A 132 -51.39 -6.18 -18.93
N GLN A 133 -50.31 -6.11 -18.14
CA GLN A 133 -50.22 -5.23 -16.97
C GLN A 133 -50.09 -3.75 -17.36
N ALA A 134 -49.27 -3.43 -18.37
CA ALA A 134 -49.18 -2.07 -18.90
C ALA A 134 -50.53 -1.59 -19.48
N LEU A 135 -51.25 -2.48 -20.17
CA LEU A 135 -52.61 -2.22 -20.66
C LEU A 135 -53.63 -2.04 -19.53
N ALA A 136 -53.49 -2.78 -18.42
CA ALA A 136 -54.35 -2.61 -17.24
C ALA A 136 -54.17 -1.23 -16.58
N VAL A 137 -52.92 -0.76 -16.44
CA VAL A 137 -52.63 0.58 -15.93
C VAL A 137 -53.15 1.66 -16.89
N LEU A 138 -52.89 1.51 -18.19
CA LEU A 138 -53.37 2.43 -19.22
C LEU A 138 -54.91 2.52 -19.27
N SER A 139 -55.61 1.42 -19.01
CA SER A 139 -57.09 1.39 -18.95
C SER A 139 -57.67 2.13 -17.73
N SER A 140 -56.86 2.30 -16.68
CA SER A 140 -57.26 2.94 -15.41
C SER A 140 -56.92 4.44 -15.35
N THR A 141 -56.00 4.92 -16.18
CA THR A 141 -55.59 6.32 -16.25
C THR A 141 -56.38 7.10 -17.31
N GLN A 142 -57.09 8.14 -16.90
CA GLN A 142 -57.87 9.01 -17.79
C GLN A 142 -57.02 9.86 -18.76
N ASP A 143 -55.69 9.93 -18.58
CA ASP A 143 -54.83 10.85 -19.34
C ASP A 143 -53.48 10.23 -19.77
N ILE A 144 -53.44 9.73 -21.00
CA ILE A 144 -52.30 9.01 -21.61
C ILE A 144 -51.05 9.92 -21.72
N ASN A 145 -51.25 11.24 -21.87
CA ASN A 145 -50.16 12.20 -21.99
C ASN A 145 -49.46 12.47 -20.66
N ALA A 146 -50.20 12.48 -19.54
CA ALA A 146 -49.64 12.60 -18.19
C ALA A 146 -48.78 11.37 -17.85
N TYR A 147 -49.27 10.17 -18.17
CA TYR A 147 -48.51 8.92 -18.00
C TYR A 147 -47.19 8.90 -18.80
N LYS A 148 -47.22 9.38 -20.05
CA LYS A 148 -46.00 9.53 -20.87
C LYS A 148 -44.99 10.52 -20.25
N GLN A 149 -45.46 11.64 -19.71
CA GLN A 149 -44.61 12.61 -19.03
C GLN A 149 -44.01 12.04 -17.74
N ASP A 150 -44.79 11.27 -16.98
CA ASP A 150 -44.33 10.59 -15.77
C ASP A 150 -43.29 9.51 -16.08
N LEU A 151 -43.44 8.75 -17.17
CA LEU A 151 -42.43 7.82 -17.65
C LEU A 151 -41.13 8.55 -18.07
N ILE A 152 -41.23 9.70 -18.72
CA ILE A 152 -40.06 10.49 -19.14
C ILE A 152 -39.33 11.07 -17.91
N LYS A 153 -40.06 11.64 -16.95
CA LYS A 153 -39.50 12.15 -15.68
C LYS A 153 -38.87 11.01 -14.87
N ALA A 154 -39.53 9.85 -14.82
CA ALA A 154 -39.02 8.70 -14.10
C ALA A 154 -37.69 8.21 -14.66
N LYS A 155 -37.61 8.09 -15.99
CA LYS A 155 -36.41 7.64 -16.72
C LYS A 155 -35.27 8.65 -16.68
N ARG A 156 -35.55 9.95 -16.75
CA ARG A 156 -34.53 11.00 -16.86
C ARG A 156 -33.99 11.48 -15.52
N GLU A 157 -34.83 11.54 -14.48
CA GLU A 157 -34.48 12.24 -13.24
C GLU A 157 -34.61 11.33 -12.02
N SER A 158 -35.78 10.71 -11.80
CA SER A 158 -36.03 10.03 -10.53
C SER A 158 -35.24 8.71 -10.37
N LEU A 159 -35.16 7.89 -11.43
CA LEU A 159 -34.42 6.63 -11.37
C LEU A 159 -32.91 6.87 -11.33
N PRO A 160 -32.32 7.72 -12.19
CA PRO A 160 -30.89 8.02 -12.10
C PRO A 160 -30.48 8.60 -10.74
N ASN A 161 -31.24 9.54 -10.18
CA ASN A 161 -30.91 10.13 -8.88
C ASN A 161 -31.02 9.09 -7.73
N LEU A 162 -32.01 8.19 -7.77
CA LEU A 162 -32.09 7.10 -6.80
C LEU A 162 -30.95 6.09 -6.97
N PHE A 163 -30.53 5.78 -8.21
CA PHE A 163 -29.37 4.94 -8.46
C PHE A 163 -28.07 5.59 -7.98
N GLU A 164 -27.88 6.89 -8.20
CA GLU A 164 -26.73 7.65 -7.68
C GLU A 164 -26.70 7.62 -6.14
N LYS A 165 -27.85 7.79 -5.48
CA LYS A 165 -27.96 7.66 -4.01
C LYS A 165 -27.64 6.26 -3.52
N ILE A 166 -28.14 5.22 -4.20
CA ILE A 166 -27.81 3.83 -3.88
C ILE A 166 -26.32 3.57 -4.09
N GLU A 167 -25.72 4.09 -5.16
CA GLU A 167 -24.29 3.93 -5.43
C GLU A 167 -23.44 4.62 -4.36
N ALA A 168 -23.83 5.81 -3.92
CA ALA A 168 -23.17 6.53 -2.83
C ALA A 168 -23.26 5.76 -1.50
N GLU A 169 -24.44 5.25 -1.14
CA GLU A 169 -24.62 4.48 0.10
C GLU A 169 -23.94 3.10 0.01
N ASN A 170 -23.88 2.46 -1.17
CA ASN A 170 -23.10 1.24 -1.38
C ASN A 170 -21.60 1.49 -1.18
N LYS A 171 -21.08 2.65 -1.60
CA LYS A 171 -19.68 3.03 -1.33
C LYS A 171 -19.43 3.23 0.17
N ASN A 172 -20.39 3.80 0.89
CA ASN A 172 -20.32 3.92 2.35
C ASN A 172 -20.36 2.55 3.04
N LEU A 173 -21.26 1.68 2.61
CA LEU A 173 -21.37 0.31 3.11
C LEU A 173 -20.06 -0.46 2.88
N ALA A 174 -19.50 -0.39 1.67
CA ALA A 174 -18.22 -1.04 1.35
C ALA A 174 -17.06 -0.51 2.20
N LYS A 175 -17.05 0.80 2.48
CA LYS A 175 -16.09 1.44 3.40
C LYS A 175 -16.21 0.87 4.82
N TRP A 176 -17.42 0.78 5.36
CA TRP A 176 -17.63 0.24 6.71
C TRP A 176 -17.40 -1.26 6.80
N MET A 177 -17.70 -2.03 5.75
CA MET A 177 -17.34 -3.45 5.68
C MET A 177 -15.82 -3.65 5.62
N SER A 178 -15.09 -2.80 4.89
CA SER A 178 -13.63 -2.88 4.83
C SER A 178 -12.97 -2.51 6.18
N ALA A 179 -13.66 -1.73 7.01
CA ALA A 179 -13.23 -1.36 8.35
C ALA A 179 -12.92 -2.59 9.23
N GLU A 180 -13.77 -3.62 9.20
CA GLU A 180 -13.55 -4.84 9.99
C GLU A 180 -12.23 -5.56 9.64
N THR A 181 -11.72 -5.36 8.42
CA THR A 181 -10.45 -5.95 7.97
C THR A 181 -9.22 -5.14 8.37
N LEU A 182 -9.37 -3.89 8.82
CA LEU A 182 -8.24 -3.01 9.15
C LEU A 182 -7.39 -3.50 10.33
N PRO A 183 -7.96 -3.94 11.47
CA PRO A 183 -7.17 -4.48 12.57
C PRO A 183 -6.32 -5.69 12.17
N LEU A 184 -6.85 -6.56 11.30
CA LEU A 184 -6.11 -7.72 10.77
C LEU A 184 -4.93 -7.29 9.88
N LYS A 185 -5.14 -6.27 9.04
CA LYS A 185 -4.06 -5.68 8.22
C LYS A 185 -2.99 -5.03 9.09
N ALA A 186 -3.37 -4.33 10.16
CA ALA A 186 -2.47 -3.73 11.11
C ALA A 186 -1.60 -4.80 11.82
N MET A 187 -2.22 -5.88 12.28
CA MET A 187 -1.50 -7.01 12.88
C MET A 187 -0.53 -7.65 11.89
N ARG A 188 -0.94 -7.91 10.63
CA ARG A 188 -0.03 -8.44 9.60
C ARG A 188 1.22 -7.58 9.43
N LYS A 189 1.05 -6.25 9.31
CA LYS A 189 2.15 -5.32 9.13
C LYS A 189 3.14 -5.35 10.30
N SER A 190 2.67 -5.63 11.51
CA SER A 190 3.55 -5.80 12.67
C SER A 190 4.45 -7.05 12.58
N PHE A 191 3.99 -8.11 11.90
CA PHE A 191 4.77 -9.33 11.68
C PHE A 191 5.80 -9.21 10.56
N ASP A 192 5.62 -8.30 9.60
CA ASP A 192 6.57 -8.13 8.48
C ASP A 192 7.99 -7.81 8.97
N HIS A 193 8.13 -7.04 10.05
CA HIS A 193 9.44 -6.79 10.67
C HIS A 193 10.06 -8.05 11.26
N ALA A 194 9.27 -8.86 11.98
CA ALA A 194 9.76 -10.12 12.55
C ALA A 194 10.19 -11.10 11.44
N LEU A 195 9.47 -11.14 10.32
CA LEU A 195 9.85 -11.94 9.15
C LEU A 195 11.18 -11.46 8.56
N THR A 196 11.35 -10.15 8.41
CA THR A 196 12.61 -9.57 7.91
C THR A 196 13.79 -9.89 8.82
N ASP A 197 13.60 -9.84 10.15
CA ASP A 197 14.63 -10.22 11.12
C ASP A 197 14.98 -11.72 11.04
N ILE A 198 14.00 -12.58 10.81
CA ILE A 198 14.22 -14.01 10.58
C ILE A 198 15.03 -14.22 9.30
N ASP A 199 14.67 -13.55 8.21
CA ASP A 199 15.40 -13.62 6.93
C ASP A 199 16.85 -13.17 7.10
N HIS A 200 17.10 -12.08 7.83
CA HIS A 200 18.47 -11.63 8.16
C HIS A 200 19.26 -12.66 8.97
N ARG A 201 18.61 -13.35 9.92
CA ARG A 201 19.27 -14.42 10.69
C ARG A 201 19.58 -15.63 9.82
N ILE A 202 18.64 -16.03 8.97
CA ILE A 202 18.86 -17.13 8.00
C ILE A 202 20.02 -16.76 7.08
N PHE A 203 20.04 -15.54 6.52
CA PHE A 203 21.11 -15.06 5.67
C PHE A 203 22.48 -15.09 6.38
N ASN A 204 22.56 -14.60 7.62
CA ASN A 204 23.81 -14.62 8.39
C ASN A 204 24.28 -16.05 8.67
N VAL A 205 23.38 -16.96 9.03
CA VAL A 205 23.72 -18.38 9.25
C VAL A 205 24.21 -19.03 7.96
N SER A 206 23.54 -18.78 6.83
CA SER A 206 23.96 -19.27 5.52
C SER A 206 25.35 -18.78 5.12
N LEU A 207 25.67 -17.52 5.45
CA LEU A 207 26.97 -16.91 5.21
C LEU A 207 28.07 -17.54 6.08
N TYR A 208 27.82 -17.80 7.37
CA TYR A 208 28.79 -18.52 8.22
C TYR A 208 28.96 -19.98 7.83
N ALA A 209 27.90 -20.62 7.34
CA ALA A 209 27.94 -22.01 6.89
C ALA A 209 28.57 -22.18 5.50
N GLY A 210 28.90 -21.08 4.81
CA GLY A 210 29.47 -21.10 3.48
C GLY A 210 28.51 -21.58 2.38
N LEU A 211 27.20 -21.54 2.63
CA LEU A 211 26.19 -22.08 1.72
C LEU A 211 25.84 -21.12 0.58
N THR A 212 26.18 -19.84 0.74
CA THR A 212 25.83 -18.76 -0.19
C THR A 212 27.00 -18.24 -1.01
N GLU A 213 28.24 -18.62 -0.68
CA GLU A 213 29.40 -18.17 -1.43
C GLU A 213 29.77 -19.12 -2.56
N THR A 214 29.94 -18.54 -3.75
CA THR A 214 30.55 -19.22 -4.90
C THR A 214 31.99 -18.72 -5.03
N VAL A 215 32.95 -19.63 -4.95
CA VAL A 215 34.37 -19.32 -5.15
C VAL A 215 34.79 -19.83 -6.52
N VAL A 216 35.24 -18.91 -7.38
CA VAL A 216 35.77 -19.23 -8.71
C VAL A 216 37.25 -18.84 -8.73
N GLN A 217 38.10 -19.75 -9.19
CA GLN A 217 39.52 -19.47 -9.36
C GLN A 217 39.75 -18.83 -10.73
N CYS A 218 40.12 -17.54 -10.75
CA CYS A 218 40.39 -16.83 -12.00
C CYS A 218 41.78 -17.14 -12.58
N MET A 219 42.80 -17.33 -11.72
CA MET A 219 44.17 -17.58 -12.13
C MET A 219 44.92 -18.44 -11.10
N ASP A 220 45.79 -19.33 -11.58
CA ASP A 220 46.73 -20.07 -10.74
C ASP A 220 48.06 -19.32 -10.57
N GLY A 221 48.69 -19.45 -9.40
CA GLY A 221 49.90 -18.70 -9.07
C GLY A 221 50.56 -19.16 -7.78
N PRO A 222 51.79 -18.68 -7.49
CA PRO A 222 52.49 -19.05 -6.27
C PRO A 222 51.72 -18.56 -5.04
N GLY A 223 51.47 -19.46 -4.09
CA GLY A 223 50.80 -19.12 -2.84
C GLY A 223 51.61 -18.10 -2.02
N ALA A 224 50.91 -17.17 -1.37
CA ALA A 224 51.54 -16.17 -0.52
C ALA A 224 52.18 -16.80 0.74
N ALA A 225 53.33 -16.27 1.16
CA ALA A 225 54.12 -16.79 2.27
C ALA A 225 53.35 -16.72 3.60
N LEU A 226 53.66 -17.62 4.54
CA LEU A 226 52.96 -17.67 5.84
C LEU A 226 53.04 -16.34 6.60
N SER A 227 54.16 -15.62 6.45
CA SER A 227 54.42 -14.30 7.05
C SER A 227 53.61 -13.15 6.44
N ASP A 228 53.00 -13.36 5.27
CA ASP A 228 52.27 -12.29 4.58
C ASP A 228 50.95 -12.02 5.30
N LYS A 229 50.71 -10.75 5.63
CA LYS A 229 49.47 -10.32 6.27
C LYS A 229 48.33 -10.23 5.27
N LEU A 230 47.13 -10.56 5.70
CA LEU A 230 45.91 -10.33 4.93
C LEU A 230 45.57 -8.85 4.94
N HIS A 231 45.56 -8.22 3.76
CA HIS A 231 45.19 -6.82 3.59
C HIS A 231 43.74 -6.72 3.14
N VAL A 232 42.87 -6.14 3.97
CA VAL A 232 41.48 -5.87 3.61
C VAL A 232 41.38 -4.41 3.16
N MET A 233 41.03 -4.20 1.89
CA MET A 233 40.87 -2.86 1.35
C MET A 233 39.52 -2.28 1.78
N GLN A 234 39.54 -1.08 2.37
CA GLN A 234 38.33 -0.43 2.90
C GLN A 234 37.45 0.17 1.80
N ARG A 235 38.02 0.53 0.65
CA ARG A 235 37.28 1.14 -0.46
C ARG A 235 36.60 0.06 -1.28
N LYS A 236 35.29 0.19 -1.46
CA LYS A 236 34.53 -0.60 -2.44
C LYS A 236 34.85 -0.07 -3.84
N LEU A 237 35.31 -0.95 -4.72
CA LEU A 237 35.58 -0.62 -6.12
C LEU A 237 34.38 -0.98 -6.98
N TYR A 238 34.27 -0.35 -8.15
CA TYR A 238 33.20 -0.61 -9.11
C TYR A 238 33.81 -1.18 -10.38
N MET A 239 33.33 -2.36 -10.80
CA MET A 239 33.93 -3.11 -11.91
C MET A 239 33.93 -2.29 -13.22
N ASP A 240 32.87 -1.51 -13.47
CA ASP A 240 32.76 -0.68 -14.67
C ASP A 240 33.71 0.52 -14.68
N GLU A 241 33.82 1.23 -13.55
CA GLU A 241 34.77 2.34 -13.38
C GLU A 241 36.23 1.87 -13.49
N GLU A 242 36.55 0.72 -12.91
CA GLU A 242 37.91 0.18 -12.93
C GLU A 242 38.34 -0.28 -14.32
N CYS A 243 37.43 -0.84 -15.12
CA CYS A 243 37.71 -1.21 -16.51
C CYS A 243 37.77 0.00 -17.45
N LEU A 244 37.08 1.10 -17.13
CA LEU A 244 37.12 2.35 -17.90
C LEU A 244 38.47 3.08 -17.81
N LEU A 245 39.21 2.90 -16.72
CA LEU A 245 40.47 3.60 -16.49
C LEU A 245 41.60 3.21 -17.47
N ASN A 246 41.52 2.06 -18.15
CA ASN A 246 42.55 1.57 -19.09
C ASN A 246 42.15 1.73 -20.58
N TYR A 247 41.44 2.80 -20.93
CA TYR A 247 40.72 2.87 -22.20
C TYR A 247 41.53 3.12 -23.48
N SER A 248 41.71 2.04 -24.24
CA SER A 248 41.81 2.04 -25.70
C SER A 248 40.62 1.34 -26.40
N LEU A 249 39.63 0.77 -25.68
CA LEU A 249 38.57 -0.06 -26.27
C LEU A 249 37.19 0.10 -25.59
N GLY A 250 36.29 0.95 -26.11
CA GLY A 250 34.79 1.06 -25.91
C GLY A 250 34.11 0.37 -24.69
N GLY A 251 33.44 1.11 -23.76
CA GLY A 251 33.01 0.69 -22.39
C GLY A 251 32.68 -0.80 -22.18
N MET A 252 33.36 -1.55 -21.30
CA MET A 252 33.07 -3.00 -21.13
C MET A 252 31.68 -3.21 -20.52
N GLN A 253 30.81 -3.93 -21.22
CA GLN A 253 29.50 -4.32 -20.72
C GLN A 253 29.61 -5.69 -20.06
N PHE A 254 29.57 -5.74 -18.74
CA PHE A 254 29.36 -7.01 -18.02
C PHE A 254 27.91 -7.46 -18.22
N ASN A 255 27.66 -8.10 -19.36
CA ASN A 255 26.53 -9.01 -19.52
C ASN A 255 26.92 -10.41 -19.00
N ASP A 256 28.23 -10.66 -18.84
CA ASP A 256 28.82 -11.86 -18.30
C ASP A 256 29.96 -11.50 -17.33
N ILE A 257 30.01 -12.14 -16.17
CA ILE A 257 31.05 -11.89 -15.14
C ILE A 257 32.38 -12.53 -15.55
N ASP A 258 32.35 -13.58 -16.36
CA ASP A 258 33.53 -14.32 -16.82
C ASP A 258 34.48 -13.42 -17.65
N MET A 259 33.92 -12.42 -18.35
CA MET A 259 34.72 -11.43 -19.09
C MET A 259 35.51 -10.51 -18.16
N PHE A 260 34.96 -10.18 -16.99
CA PHE A 260 35.69 -9.42 -15.97
C PHE A 260 36.83 -10.25 -15.38
N ASP A 261 36.60 -11.53 -15.13
CA ASP A 261 37.63 -12.43 -14.61
C ASP A 261 38.84 -12.50 -15.56
N GLN A 262 38.58 -12.64 -16.87
CA GLN A 262 39.64 -12.60 -17.90
C GLN A 262 40.39 -11.27 -17.93
N TRP A 263 39.69 -10.14 -17.76
CA TRP A 263 40.32 -8.83 -17.69
C TRP A 263 41.17 -8.64 -16.42
N LEU A 264 40.69 -9.15 -15.28
CA LEU A 264 41.39 -9.11 -14.00
C LEU A 264 42.66 -9.96 -14.02
N CYS A 265 42.70 -11.04 -14.80
CA CYS A 265 43.88 -11.90 -14.95
C CYS A 265 45.10 -11.20 -15.58
N GLN A 266 44.91 -10.06 -16.26
CA GLN A 266 46.02 -9.30 -16.82
C GLN A 266 46.93 -8.72 -15.71
N PRO A 267 48.26 -8.91 -15.75
CA PRO A 267 49.16 -8.51 -14.66
C PRO A 267 49.07 -7.03 -14.27
N GLU A 268 48.84 -6.14 -15.24
CA GLU A 268 48.68 -4.70 -15.02
C GLU A 268 47.42 -4.37 -14.20
N ASN A 269 46.28 -4.95 -14.58
CA ASN A 269 45.01 -4.74 -13.88
C ASN A 269 45.01 -5.41 -12.50
N ARG A 270 45.55 -6.63 -12.42
CA ARG A 270 45.64 -7.42 -11.20
C ARG A 270 46.45 -6.72 -10.13
N ASN A 271 47.69 -6.31 -10.44
CA ASN A 271 48.58 -5.70 -9.46
C ASN A 271 48.08 -4.32 -9.02
N ARG A 272 47.25 -3.67 -9.84
CA ARG A 272 46.58 -2.41 -9.48
C ARG A 272 45.45 -2.61 -8.48
N ILE A 273 44.57 -3.60 -8.72
CA ILE A 273 43.41 -3.89 -7.87
C ILE A 273 43.85 -4.65 -6.60
N LEU A 274 44.77 -5.60 -6.76
CA LEU A 274 45.31 -6.47 -5.71
C LEU A 274 46.82 -6.20 -5.55
N PRO A 275 47.21 -5.10 -4.88
CA PRO A 275 48.61 -4.69 -4.78
C PRO A 275 49.48 -5.59 -3.90
N PHE A 276 48.88 -6.34 -2.95
CA PHE A 276 49.61 -7.25 -2.07
C PHE A 276 49.25 -8.71 -2.34
N PRO A 277 50.17 -9.67 -2.09
CA PRO A 277 49.94 -11.10 -2.32
C PRO A 277 48.71 -11.68 -1.60
N ARG A 278 48.37 -11.15 -0.40
CA ARG A 278 47.14 -11.48 0.32
C ARG A 278 46.27 -10.23 0.44
N THR A 279 45.36 -10.06 -0.50
CA THR A 279 44.45 -8.90 -0.53
C THR A 279 43.01 -9.34 -0.71
N ILE A 280 42.10 -8.72 0.05
CA ILE A 280 40.66 -8.80 -0.16
C ILE A 280 40.17 -7.42 -0.58
N VAL A 281 39.44 -7.37 -1.70
CA VAL A 281 38.80 -6.17 -2.22
C VAL A 281 37.32 -6.44 -2.38
N ALA A 282 36.48 -5.54 -1.87
CA ALA A 282 35.06 -5.57 -2.17
C ALA A 282 34.80 -4.87 -3.50
N MET A 283 34.16 -5.58 -4.44
CA MET A 283 33.78 -5.02 -5.73
C MET A 283 32.26 -5.09 -5.91
N GLN A 284 31.68 -4.05 -6.49
CA GLN A 284 30.30 -4.05 -6.96
C GLN A 284 30.31 -3.87 -8.47
N VAL A 285 29.38 -4.52 -9.18
CA VAL A 285 29.32 -4.43 -10.65
C VAL A 285 29.22 -2.98 -11.13
N ARG A 286 28.37 -2.16 -10.50
CA ARG A 286 28.17 -0.74 -10.85
C ARG A 286 27.75 0.12 -9.64
N ARG A 287 28.06 1.41 -9.69
CA ARG A 287 27.61 2.40 -8.69
C ARG A 287 26.17 2.89 -8.93
N HIS A 288 25.80 3.11 -10.19
CA HIS A 288 24.50 3.61 -10.61
C HIS A 288 23.88 2.72 -11.69
N ARG A 289 22.55 2.68 -11.76
CA ARG A 289 21.82 1.98 -12.82
C ARG A 289 22.02 2.77 -14.13
N LYS A 290 22.51 2.12 -15.19
CA LYS A 290 22.60 2.76 -16.51
C LYS A 290 21.19 3.00 -17.05
N GLU A 291 20.89 4.24 -17.41
CA GLU A 291 19.69 4.58 -18.18
C GLU A 291 19.85 4.04 -19.60
N ARG A 292 18.95 3.16 -20.00
CA ARG A 292 18.86 2.62 -21.35
C ARG A 292 17.61 3.19 -21.99
N ASP A 293 17.75 3.75 -23.19
CA ASP A 293 16.57 4.08 -24.00
C ASP A 293 15.97 2.79 -24.58
N SER A 294 14.69 2.83 -24.93
CA SER A 294 13.85 1.74 -25.44
C SER A 294 14.39 0.98 -26.67
N LYS A 295 15.49 1.46 -27.27
CA LYS A 295 16.18 0.86 -28.42
C LYS A 295 17.54 0.21 -28.08
N GLY A 296 17.90 0.11 -26.80
CA GLY A 296 19.11 -0.59 -26.37
C GLY A 296 20.43 0.16 -26.62
N VAL A 297 20.37 1.41 -27.06
CA VAL A 297 21.54 2.30 -27.21
C VAL A 297 21.62 3.23 -26.00
N PHE A 298 22.84 3.48 -25.51
CA PHE A 298 23.09 4.36 -24.37
C PHE A 298 22.83 5.83 -24.73
N MET A 299 22.06 6.54 -23.90
CA MET A 299 21.89 8.00 -24.04
C MET A 299 23.14 8.78 -23.60
N ASN A 300 24.04 8.18 -22.82
CA ASN A 300 25.20 8.88 -22.24
C ASN A 300 26.53 8.24 -22.65
N GLU A 301 26.82 8.22 -23.96
CA GLU A 301 28.17 7.95 -24.47
C GLU A 301 29.00 9.23 -24.67
N PHE A 302 28.50 10.40 -24.25
CA PHE A 302 29.25 11.65 -24.28
C PHE A 302 29.13 12.38 -22.95
N ILE A 303 30.11 12.14 -22.08
CA ILE A 303 30.52 13.11 -21.07
C ILE A 303 32.01 13.35 -21.32
N ASN A 304 32.33 14.59 -21.69
CA ASN A 304 33.71 15.13 -21.78
C ASN A 304 34.46 15.00 -20.45
#